data_AF-A0A4R3HUD5-F1
#
_entry.id   AF-A0A4R3HUD5-F1
#
_cell.length_a   1.000
_cell.length_b   1.000
_cell.length_c   1.000
_cell.angle_alpha   90.00
_cell.angle_beta   90.00
_cell.angle_gamma   90.00
#
_symmetry.space_group_name_H-M   'P 1'
#
loop_
_entity.id
_entity.type
_entity.pdbx_description
1 polymer ?
#
loop_
_entity_poly.entity_id
_entity_poly.type
_entity_poly.pdbx_seq_one_letter_code
_entity_poly.pdbx_strand_id
1 'polypeptide(L)'
;MAESNTPRSSADRPTPRAETSSEVSFSGNDGRHEVNGDVLEVRQGRLSVNGEYYGTVKSDSMIRYTVRGGQKKLTVDGKPRPLRK
;
A
#
# COMPACT_ATOMS: atom_id res chain seq x y z
N MET A 1 -46.14 -0.66 -30.75
CA MET A 1 -45.90 -1.21 -29.41
C MET A 1 -45.00 -2.42 -29.57
N ALA A 2 -44.05 -2.59 -28.62
CA ALA A 2 -43.08 -3.68 -28.46
C ALA A 2 -41.87 -3.68 -29.45
N GLU A 3 -40.61 -3.86 -29.04
CA GLU A 3 -39.90 -3.74 -27.76
C GLU A 3 -38.39 -3.88 -28.04
N SER A 4 -37.59 -3.31 -27.16
CA SER A 4 -36.13 -3.13 -27.20
C SER A 4 -35.33 -4.42 -27.39
N ASN A 5 -34.49 -4.52 -28.42
CA ASN A 5 -33.51 -5.60 -28.52
C ASN A 5 -32.20 -5.18 -27.83
N THR A 6 -32.13 -5.41 -26.52
CA THR A 6 -30.92 -5.27 -25.71
C THR A 6 -30.08 -6.55 -25.85
N PRO A 7 -28.80 -6.50 -26.27
CA PRO A 7 -27.94 -7.66 -26.12
C PRO A 7 -27.58 -7.86 -24.64
N ARG A 8 -28.15 -8.91 -24.03
CA ARG A 8 -27.63 -9.56 -22.82
C ARG A 8 -26.69 -10.69 -23.26
N SER A 9 -25.43 -10.63 -22.85
CA SER A 9 -24.53 -11.78 -22.61
C SER A 9 -23.19 -11.22 -22.15
N SER A 10 -22.94 -11.18 -20.84
CA SER A 10 -22.31 -12.26 -20.05
C SER A 10 -20.79 -12.32 -20.24
N ALA A 11 -20.12 -11.65 -19.30
CA ALA A 11 -18.85 -12.01 -18.68
C ALA A 11 -18.02 -13.13 -19.34
N ASP A 12 -16.91 -12.75 -19.98
CA ASP A 12 -15.60 -13.30 -19.64
C ASP A 12 -14.50 -12.39 -20.21
N ARG A 13 -14.43 -11.17 -19.70
CA ARG A 13 -13.19 -10.41 -19.82
C ARG A 13 -12.39 -10.84 -18.60
N PRO A 14 -11.23 -11.52 -18.73
CA PRO A 14 -10.31 -11.55 -17.62
C PRO A 14 -10.04 -10.08 -17.34
N THR A 15 -10.62 -9.56 -16.26
CA THR A 15 -10.07 -8.35 -15.66
C THR A 15 -8.60 -8.70 -15.50
N PRO A 16 -7.65 -7.87 -15.97
CA PRO A 16 -6.29 -8.07 -15.54
C PRO A 16 -6.43 -8.15 -14.04
N ARG A 17 -6.08 -9.31 -13.46
CA ARG A 17 -6.02 -9.49 -12.01
C ARG A 17 -5.09 -8.38 -11.63
N ALA A 18 -5.66 -7.24 -11.25
CA ALA A 18 -4.91 -6.04 -11.03
C ALA A 18 -4.08 -6.47 -9.85
N GLU A 19 -2.82 -6.81 -10.11
CA GLU A 19 -1.89 -7.11 -9.05
C GLU A 19 -1.91 -5.83 -8.26
N THR A 20 -2.67 -5.86 -7.16
CA THR A 20 -3.05 -4.67 -6.43
C THR A 20 -1.75 -4.15 -5.87
N SER A 21 -1.18 -3.24 -6.64
CA SER A 21 0.13 -2.68 -6.41
C SER A 21 -0.15 -1.33 -5.80
N SER A 22 0.06 -1.28 -4.49
CA SER A 22 -0.14 -0.06 -3.72
C SER A 22 1.21 0.34 -3.17
N GLU A 23 1.59 1.59 -3.39
CA GLU A 23 2.82 2.13 -2.90
C GLU A 23 2.55 3.49 -2.28
N VAL A 24 3.22 3.77 -1.18
CA VAL A 24 3.36 5.12 -0.65
C VAL A 24 4.83 5.40 -0.42
N SER A 25 5.22 6.62 -0.72
CA SER A 25 6.51 7.17 -0.32
C SER A 25 6.29 8.52 0.34
N PHE A 26 6.81 8.68 1.53
CA PHE A 26 6.74 9.92 2.28
C PHE A 26 7.98 10.10 3.14
N SER A 27 8.28 11.35 3.47
CA SER A 27 9.35 11.73 4.37
C SER A 27 8.78 12.58 5.51
N GLY A 28 9.40 12.51 6.67
CA GLY A 28 8.99 13.30 7.83
C GLY A 28 9.06 12.51 9.13
N ASN A 29 9.04 13.26 10.24
CA ASN A 29 9.02 12.71 11.60
C ASN A 29 7.61 12.41 12.11
N ASP A 30 6.58 12.87 11.40
CA ASP A 30 5.18 12.64 11.76
C ASP A 30 4.35 12.50 10.49
N GLY A 31 3.45 11.54 10.47
CA GLY A 31 2.59 11.28 9.31
C GLY A 31 1.83 9.98 9.45
N ARG A 32 0.63 9.91 8.87
CA ARG A 32 -0.17 8.69 8.84
C ARG A 32 -0.70 8.48 7.44
N HIS A 33 -0.43 7.31 6.87
CA HIS A 33 -0.80 6.93 5.52
C HIS A 33 -1.40 5.53 5.51
N GLU A 34 -2.42 5.32 4.71
CA GLU A 34 -3.06 4.02 4.53
C GLU A 34 -2.73 3.48 3.14
N VAL A 35 -2.27 2.23 3.06
CA VAL A 35 -1.83 1.57 1.83
C VAL A 35 -2.37 0.16 1.79
N ASN A 36 -3.30 -0.13 0.88
CA ASN A 36 -3.91 -1.45 0.73
C ASN A 36 -4.45 -2.02 2.07
N GLY A 37 -5.03 -1.14 2.90
CA GLY A 37 -5.54 -1.46 4.24
C GLY A 37 -4.47 -1.50 5.36
N ASP A 38 -3.18 -1.37 5.03
CA ASP A 38 -2.13 -1.21 6.02
C ASP A 38 -1.97 0.25 6.44
N VAL A 39 -1.94 0.51 7.74
CA VAL A 39 -1.76 1.86 8.30
C VAL A 39 -0.30 2.08 8.65
N LEU A 40 0.39 2.89 7.86
CA LEU A 40 1.72 3.41 8.17
C LEU A 40 1.57 4.65 9.02
N GLU A 41 2.20 4.64 10.18
CA GLU A 41 2.19 5.77 11.09
C GLU A 41 3.61 6.07 11.53
N VAL A 42 4.01 7.32 11.37
CA VAL A 42 5.22 7.88 11.96
C VAL A 42 4.78 8.87 13.02
N ARG A 43 5.27 8.68 14.25
CA ARG A 43 5.08 9.62 15.35
C ARG A 43 6.41 9.87 16.05
N GLN A 44 6.85 11.12 16.09
CA GLN A 44 8.13 11.53 16.68
C GLN A 44 9.31 10.70 16.15
N GLY A 45 9.30 10.40 14.84
CA GLY A 45 10.30 9.57 14.18
C GLY A 45 10.19 8.08 14.49
N ARG A 46 9.16 7.59 15.20
CA ARG A 46 8.89 6.14 15.33
C ARG A 46 7.96 5.69 14.22
N LEU A 47 8.48 4.87 13.31
CA LEU A 47 7.68 4.24 12.26
C LEU A 47 7.01 2.98 12.79
N SER A 48 5.71 2.91 12.59
CA SER A 48 4.86 1.78 12.90
C SER A 48 3.99 1.42 11.68
N VAL A 49 3.74 0.14 11.45
CA VAL A 49 2.81 -0.34 10.41
C VAL A 49 1.77 -1.20 11.10
N ASN A 50 0.49 -0.86 10.94
CA ASN A 50 -0.63 -1.48 11.66
C ASN A 50 -0.44 -1.48 13.19
N GLY A 51 0.25 -0.47 13.73
CA GLY A 51 0.59 -0.37 15.16
C GLY A 51 1.81 -1.19 15.60
N GLU A 52 2.39 -2.01 14.71
CA GLU A 52 3.65 -2.71 14.99
C GLU A 52 4.84 -1.79 14.70
N TYR A 53 5.78 -1.70 15.63
CA TYR A 53 6.93 -0.82 15.52
C TYR A 53 8.02 -1.41 14.62
N TYR A 54 8.46 -0.64 13.62
CA TYR A 54 9.44 -1.06 12.60
C TYR A 54 10.79 -0.37 12.70
N GLY A 55 10.92 0.62 13.58
CA GLY A 55 12.17 1.33 13.83
C GLY A 55 11.98 2.83 13.89
N THR A 56 13.09 3.52 14.12
CA THR A 56 13.15 4.97 14.04
C THR A 56 13.53 5.43 12.64
N VAL A 57 12.93 6.52 12.21
CA VAL A 57 13.17 7.24 10.96
C VAL A 57 13.55 8.68 11.33
N LYS A 58 14.40 9.30 10.52
CA LYS A 58 14.74 10.72 10.67
C LYS A 58 13.77 11.58 9.87
N SER A 59 13.79 12.89 10.06
CA SER A 59 12.91 13.82 9.36
C SER A 59 13.17 13.86 7.86
N ASP A 60 14.42 13.64 7.48
CA ASP A 60 14.89 13.52 6.11
C ASP A 60 14.80 12.09 5.56
N SER A 61 14.41 11.12 6.40
CA SER A 61 14.34 9.72 5.96
C SER A 61 13.19 9.53 4.96
N MET A 62 13.49 8.86 3.85
CA MET A 62 12.52 8.48 2.84
C MET A 62 11.93 7.11 3.18
N ILE A 63 10.66 7.08 3.54
CA ILE A 63 9.94 5.87 3.88
C ILE A 63 9.14 5.47 2.66
N ARG A 64 9.44 4.30 2.12
CA ARG A 64 8.70 3.71 1.00
C ARG A 64 8.14 2.37 1.42
N TYR A 65 6.84 2.22 1.24
CA TYR A 65 6.11 0.98 1.48
C TYR A 65 5.39 0.56 0.22
N THR A 66 5.69 -0.65 -0.23
CA THR A 66 5.18 -1.20 -1.48
C THR A 66 4.52 -2.54 -1.18
N VAL A 67 3.27 -2.69 -1.61
CA VAL A 67 2.53 -3.95 -1.60
C VAL A 67 2.36 -4.37 -3.05
N ARG A 68 2.86 -5.56 -3.44
CA ARG A 68 2.72 -6.12 -4.80
C ARG A 68 2.41 -7.61 -4.70
N GLY A 69 1.30 -8.05 -5.28
CA GLY A 69 0.94 -9.49 -5.31
C GLY A 69 0.86 -10.14 -3.93
N GLY A 70 0.50 -9.38 -2.89
CA GLY A 70 0.47 -9.83 -1.49
C GLY A 70 1.82 -9.81 -0.76
N GLN A 71 2.91 -9.46 -1.45
CA GLN A 71 4.20 -9.21 -0.82
C GLN A 71 4.28 -7.76 -0.36
N LYS A 72 4.59 -7.57 0.92
CA LYS A 72 4.80 -6.27 1.55
C LYS A 72 6.29 -6.00 1.65
N LYS A 73 6.74 -4.82 1.26
CA LYS A 73 8.13 -4.39 1.37
C LYS A 73 8.18 -2.99 1.96
N LEU A 74 8.87 -2.87 3.08
CA LEU A 74 9.19 -1.60 3.70
C LEU A 74 10.66 -1.27 3.46
N THR A 75 10.93 -0.05 3.01
CA THR A 75 12.27 0.49 2.85
C THR A 75 12.34 1.86 3.50
N VAL A 76 13.42 2.13 4.23
CA VAL A 76 13.72 3.43 4.83
C VAL A 76 15.08 3.85 4.29
N ASP A 77 15.17 5.00 3.62
CA ASP A 77 16.38 5.49 2.95
C ASP A 77 16.95 4.46 1.96
N GLY A 78 16.05 3.76 1.27
CA GLY A 78 16.40 2.66 0.36
C GLY A 78 16.84 1.37 1.06
N LYS A 79 17.00 1.36 2.39
CA LYS A 79 17.37 0.16 3.16
C LYS A 79 16.12 -0.64 3.50
N PRO A 80 16.01 -1.91 3.06
CA PRO A 80 14.86 -2.75 3.41
C PRO A 80 14.81 -2.99 4.91
N ARG A 81 13.61 -2.87 5.48
CA ARG A 81 13.31 -3.22 6.86
C ARG A 81 12.56 -4.55 6.87
N PRO A 82 12.96 -5.52 7.71
CA PRO A 82 12.24 -6.77 7.82
C PRO A 82 10.86 -6.49 8.40
N LEU A 83 9.82 -6.76 7.60
CA LEU A 83 8.47 -6.88 8.11
C LEU A 83 8.42 -8.18 8.92
N ARG A 84 8.34 -8.11 10.25
CA ARG A 84 8.22 -9.32 11.05
C ARG A 84 6.87 -9.96 10.69
N LYS A 85 6.90 -11.27 10.47
CA LYS A 85 5.73 -12.06 10.08
C LYS A 85 4.85 -12.35 11.28
#